data_AF-A0A959TCH1-F1
#
_entry.id   AF-A0A959TCH1-F1
#
_cell.length_a   1.000
_cell.length_b   1.000
_cell.length_c   1.000
_cell.angle_alpha   90.00
_cell.angle_beta   90.00
_cell.angle_gamma   90.00
#
_symmetry.space_group_name_H-M   'P 1'
#
loop_
_entity.id
_entity.type
_entity.pdbx_description
1 polymer ?
#
loop_
_entity_poly.entity_id
_entity_poly.type
_entity_poly.pdbx_seq_one_letter_code
_entity_poly.pdbx_strand_id
1 'polypeptide(L)'
;MIARDPKLPRFQVAEEGIIAIPELADGRFMPALVIDFHNNPQIEELIKLHAESKPGDVTCQWARVFSFGRCKDLVLNLEFSQPIVTTFGLEFNVERDYSLVDGIVHARGFWLISGKKGDSTATHVMAGNGITIEVPDIGFDGFWQSLLHKTIKAQYKTKGESRKRTEERVRQHIAGMRQVWNHRQT
;
A
#
# COMPACT_ATOMS: atom_id res chain seq x y z
N MET A 1 11.49 -10.73 -9.76
CA MET A 1 11.04 -9.32 -9.86
C MET A 1 11.45 -8.78 -11.22
N ILE A 2 10.48 -8.58 -12.11
CA ILE A 2 10.72 -8.12 -13.47
C ILE A 2 10.55 -6.59 -13.48
N ALA A 3 11.51 -5.87 -14.05
CA ALA A 3 11.32 -4.47 -14.39
C ALA A 3 10.35 -4.41 -15.59
N ARG A 4 9.18 -3.80 -15.43
CA ARG A 4 8.22 -3.58 -16.53
C ARG A 4 7.80 -2.11 -16.64
N ASP A 5 7.41 -1.82 -17.88
CA ASP A 5 7.19 -0.58 -18.64
C ASP A 5 7.32 0.80 -17.93
N PRO A 6 8.27 1.67 -18.33
CA PRO A 6 8.33 3.07 -17.90
C PRO A 6 7.14 3.92 -18.35
N LYS A 7 6.25 3.43 -19.22
CA LYS A 7 5.07 4.16 -19.72
C LYS A 7 3.79 3.97 -18.91
N LEU A 8 3.77 3.05 -17.93
CA LEU A 8 2.59 2.86 -17.09
C LEU A 8 2.35 4.11 -16.22
N PRO A 9 1.12 4.66 -16.16
CA PRO A 9 0.80 5.74 -15.23
C PRO A 9 1.13 5.34 -13.80
N ARG A 10 1.75 6.26 -13.06
CA ARG A 10 2.15 6.04 -11.67
C ARG A 10 1.61 7.14 -10.78
N PHE A 11 1.11 6.72 -9.64
CA PHE A 11 0.46 7.62 -8.69
C PHE A 11 1.09 7.46 -7.32
N GLN A 12 1.22 8.59 -6.62
CA GLN A 12 1.61 8.61 -5.22
C GLN A 12 0.36 8.67 -4.36
N VAL A 13 0.46 8.14 -3.14
CA VAL A 13 -0.59 8.28 -2.14
C VAL A 13 -0.70 9.73 -1.71
N ALA A 14 -1.88 10.33 -1.90
CA ALA A 14 -2.14 11.72 -1.53
C ALA A 14 -2.45 11.84 -0.03
N GLU A 15 -3.25 10.91 0.50
CA GLU A 15 -3.56 10.73 1.92
C GLU A 15 -3.70 9.24 2.24
N GLU A 16 -3.38 8.87 3.47
CA GLU A 16 -3.54 7.51 3.99
C GLU A 16 -4.47 7.48 5.20
N GLY A 17 -5.12 6.35 5.41
CA GLY A 17 -5.96 6.11 6.58
C GLY A 17 -6.03 4.64 6.95
N ILE A 18 -6.77 4.36 8.01
CA ILE A 18 -7.07 3.01 8.46
C ILE A 18 -8.58 2.88 8.53
N ILE A 19 -9.11 1.81 7.96
CA ILE A 19 -10.52 1.48 8.05
C ILE A 19 -10.68 0.09 8.64
N ALA A 20 -11.80 -0.12 9.32
CA ALA A 20 -12.30 -1.44 9.67
C ALA A 20 -13.63 -1.61 8.96
N ILE A 21 -13.73 -2.60 8.10
CA ILE A 21 -15.00 -2.98 7.48
C ILE A 21 -15.35 -4.34 8.11
N PRO A 22 -16.32 -4.43 9.04
CA PRO A 22 -16.63 -5.67 9.76
C PRO A 22 -16.89 -6.88 8.85
N GLU A 23 -17.50 -6.63 7.70
CA GLU A 23 -17.87 -7.65 6.70
C GLU A 23 -16.69 -8.07 5.80
N LEU A 24 -15.53 -7.40 5.91
CA LEU A 24 -14.36 -7.63 5.08
C LEU A 24 -13.14 -7.99 5.94
N ALA A 25 -12.30 -8.90 5.46
CA ALA A 25 -11.04 -9.27 6.13
C ALA A 25 -11.18 -9.67 7.61
N ASP A 26 -12.31 -10.27 8.01
CA ASP A 26 -12.67 -10.63 9.38
C ASP A 26 -12.60 -9.45 10.38
N GLY A 27 -12.99 -8.23 9.96
CA GLY A 27 -12.99 -7.04 10.82
C GLY A 27 -11.59 -6.52 11.19
N ARG A 28 -10.56 -6.92 10.43
CA ARG A 28 -9.20 -6.41 10.59
C ARG A 28 -9.08 -5.01 10.04
N PHE A 29 -8.15 -4.25 10.62
CA PHE A 29 -7.73 -2.98 10.05
C PHE A 29 -7.09 -3.15 8.69
N MET A 30 -7.59 -2.37 7.73
CA MET A 30 -7.12 -2.33 6.36
C MET A 30 -6.66 -0.89 6.04
N PRO A 31 -5.52 -0.73 5.34
CA PRO A 31 -5.12 0.58 4.85
C PRO A 31 -6.15 1.17 3.88
N ALA A 32 -6.41 2.46 3.98
CA ALA A 32 -7.15 3.24 2.99
C ALA A 32 -6.19 4.20 2.28
N LEU A 33 -6.19 4.17 0.95
CA LEU A 33 -5.31 4.95 0.09
C LEU A 33 -6.13 5.94 -0.72
N VAL A 34 -5.95 7.23 -0.47
CA VAL A 34 -6.53 8.29 -1.29
C VAL A 34 -5.54 8.65 -2.38
N ILE A 35 -5.96 8.49 -3.64
CA ILE A 35 -5.15 8.77 -4.81
C ILE A 35 -5.85 9.82 -5.68
N ASP A 36 -5.08 10.82 -6.12
CA ASP A 36 -5.57 11.84 -7.04
C ASP A 36 -5.50 11.35 -8.50
N PHE A 37 -6.65 10.93 -9.02
CA PHE A 37 -6.81 10.46 -10.39
C PHE A 37 -7.37 11.52 -11.35
N HIS A 38 -7.38 12.82 -11.01
CA HIS A 38 -8.10 13.83 -11.81
C HIS A 38 -7.71 13.92 -13.30
N ASN A 39 -6.48 13.53 -13.66
CA ASN A 39 -6.02 13.48 -15.05
C ASN A 39 -6.19 12.10 -15.72
N ASN A 40 -6.88 11.17 -15.07
CA ASN A 40 -7.06 9.79 -15.49
C ASN A 40 -8.52 9.35 -15.28
N PRO A 41 -9.48 9.92 -16.03
CA PRO A 41 -10.92 9.69 -15.84
C PRO A 41 -11.32 8.21 -15.98
N GLN A 42 -10.54 7.41 -16.72
CA GLN A 42 -10.77 5.97 -16.83
C GLN A 42 -10.66 5.24 -15.48
N ILE A 43 -9.72 5.65 -14.61
CA ILE A 43 -9.53 5.04 -13.29
C ILE A 43 -10.62 5.52 -12.33
N GLU A 44 -11.01 6.80 -12.42
CA GLU A 44 -12.14 7.31 -11.65
C GLU A 44 -13.44 6.58 -12.01
N GLU A 45 -13.67 6.33 -13.30
CA GLU A 45 -14.82 5.58 -13.79
C GLU A 45 -14.79 4.12 -13.34
N LEU A 46 -13.62 3.46 -13.37
CA LEU A 46 -13.45 2.11 -12.82
C LEU A 46 -13.92 2.05 -11.37
N ILE A 47 -13.47 2.99 -10.52
CA ILE A 47 -13.84 3.02 -9.09
C ILE A 47 -15.35 3.23 -8.93
N LYS A 48 -15.95 4.13 -9.70
CA LYS A 48 -17.40 4.39 -9.67
C LYS A 48 -18.22 3.16 -10.07
N LEU A 49 -17.84 2.48 -11.16
CA LEU A 49 -18.58 1.32 -11.66
C LEU A 49 -18.60 0.15 -10.66
N HIS A 50 -17.54 -0.03 -9.88
CA HIS A 50 -17.48 -1.07 -8.84
C HIS A 50 -18.41 -0.79 -7.65
N ALA A 51 -18.85 0.45 -7.44
CA ALA A 51 -19.85 0.76 -6.40
C ALA A 51 -21.22 0.11 -6.68
N GLU A 52 -21.54 -0.14 -7.96
CA GLU A 52 -22.85 -0.63 -8.41
C GLU A 52 -22.78 -1.97 -9.16
N SER A 53 -21.59 -2.56 -9.29
CA SER A 53 -21.38 -3.78 -10.08
C SER A 53 -20.89 -4.97 -9.25
N LYS A 54 -20.74 -6.12 -9.93
CA LYS A 54 -20.15 -7.32 -9.33
C LYS A 54 -18.66 -7.08 -9.06
N PRO A 55 -18.04 -7.84 -8.13
CA PRO A 55 -16.59 -7.87 -7.98
C PRO A 55 -15.91 -8.07 -9.34
N GLY A 56 -14.94 -7.22 -9.63
CA GLY A 56 -14.08 -7.33 -10.80
C GLY A 56 -12.81 -8.11 -10.53
N ASP A 57 -12.01 -8.28 -11.57
CA ASP A 57 -10.75 -9.02 -11.52
C ASP A 57 -9.57 -8.05 -11.59
N VAL A 58 -8.64 -8.19 -10.64
CA VAL A 58 -7.40 -7.40 -10.56
C VAL A 58 -6.21 -8.30 -10.27
N THR A 59 -5.12 -8.11 -11.03
CA THR A 59 -3.81 -8.71 -10.74
C THR A 59 -2.92 -7.68 -10.06
N CYS A 60 -2.32 -8.08 -8.93
CA CYS A 60 -1.45 -7.25 -8.12
C CYS A 60 -0.01 -7.77 -8.17
N GLN A 61 0.94 -6.90 -8.49
CA GLN A 61 2.35 -7.28 -8.57
C GLN A 61 3.26 -6.18 -8.01
N TRP A 62 3.95 -6.50 -6.91
CA TRP A 62 5.03 -5.66 -6.40
C TRP A 62 6.24 -5.67 -7.34
N ALA A 63 6.81 -4.48 -7.55
CA ALA A 63 8.02 -4.25 -8.31
C ALA A 63 8.93 -3.26 -7.59
N ARG A 64 10.22 -3.30 -7.92
CA ARG A 64 11.23 -2.37 -7.41
C ARG A 64 11.68 -1.47 -8.53
N VAL A 65 11.75 -0.17 -8.25
CA VAL A 65 12.31 0.78 -9.21
C VAL A 65 13.82 0.79 -9.02
N PHE A 66 14.53 0.21 -9.99
CA PHE A 66 15.99 0.26 -10.01
C PHE A 66 16.42 1.56 -10.67
N SER A 67 16.89 2.51 -9.86
CA SER A 67 17.59 3.70 -10.32
C SER A 67 19.05 3.63 -9.85
N PHE A 68 19.98 4.06 -10.70
CA PHE A 68 21.41 4.12 -10.37
C PHE A 68 21.60 4.99 -9.12
N GLY A 69 21.92 4.34 -7.99
CA GLY A 69 22.29 4.98 -6.73
C GLY A 69 21.19 5.13 -5.68
N ARG A 70 19.90 4.95 -6.01
CA ARG A 70 18.81 4.98 -5.02
C ARG A 70 17.74 3.96 -5.36
N CYS A 71 17.64 2.94 -4.53
CA CYS A 71 16.55 1.98 -4.60
C CYS A 71 15.63 2.21 -3.41
N LYS A 72 14.90 3.32 -3.49
CA LYS A 72 14.04 3.79 -2.41
C LYS A 72 12.56 3.64 -2.75
N ASP A 73 12.24 3.26 -3.98
CA ASP A 73 10.85 3.27 -4.43
C ASP A 73 10.40 1.84 -4.79
N LEU A 74 9.26 1.46 -4.19
CA LEU A 74 8.48 0.29 -4.55
C LEU A 74 7.28 0.73 -5.38
N VAL A 75 6.85 -0.14 -6.28
CA VAL A 75 5.63 0.06 -7.05
C VAL A 75 4.73 -1.15 -6.83
N LEU A 76 3.47 -0.94 -6.49
CA LEU A 76 2.44 -1.95 -6.60
C LEU A 76 1.71 -1.74 -7.93
N ASN A 77 1.94 -2.65 -8.89
CA ASN A 77 1.23 -2.62 -10.15
C ASN A 77 -0.14 -3.29 -9.99
N LEU A 78 -1.15 -2.66 -10.57
CA LEU A 78 -2.54 -3.09 -10.59
C LEU A 78 -2.96 -3.23 -12.04
N GLU A 79 -3.40 -4.42 -12.43
CA GLU A 79 -3.93 -4.71 -13.76
C GLU A 79 -5.36 -5.23 -13.63
N PHE A 80 -6.31 -4.36 -13.96
CA PHE A 80 -7.73 -4.70 -13.96
C PHE A 80 -8.13 -5.26 -15.32
N SER A 81 -8.88 -6.36 -15.30
CA SER A 81 -9.50 -6.93 -16.51
C SER A 81 -11.01 -6.67 -16.58
N GLN A 82 -11.67 -6.36 -15.45
CA GLN A 82 -13.09 -6.04 -15.38
C GLN A 82 -13.40 -5.04 -14.23
N PRO A 83 -14.45 -4.21 -14.35
CA PRO A 83 -15.31 -4.01 -15.52
C PRO A 83 -14.63 -3.19 -16.63
N ILE A 84 -13.53 -2.50 -16.32
CA ILE A 84 -12.73 -1.73 -17.29
C ILE A 84 -11.31 -2.30 -17.30
N VAL A 85 -10.78 -2.56 -18.50
CA VAL A 85 -9.38 -2.93 -18.67
C VAL A 85 -8.50 -1.70 -18.46
N THR A 86 -7.70 -1.69 -17.40
CA THR A 86 -6.75 -0.61 -17.11
C THR A 86 -5.57 -1.11 -16.29
N THR A 87 -4.43 -0.40 -16.40
CA THR A 87 -3.21 -0.77 -15.67
C THR A 87 -2.52 0.48 -15.17
N PHE A 88 -2.14 0.47 -13.89
CA PHE A 88 -1.40 1.56 -13.27
C PHE A 88 -0.56 1.08 -12.09
N GLY A 89 0.37 1.91 -11.64
CA GLY A 89 1.22 1.64 -10.49
C GLY A 89 0.97 2.62 -9.34
N LEU A 90 1.00 2.11 -8.11
CA LEU A 90 1.09 2.93 -6.90
C LEU A 90 2.55 2.99 -6.43
N GLU A 91 3.12 4.17 -6.35
CA GLU A 91 4.50 4.42 -5.93
C GLU A 91 4.60 4.68 -4.43
N PHE A 92 5.54 3.97 -3.79
CA PHE A 92 5.84 4.08 -2.37
C PHE A 92 7.32 4.35 -2.18
N ASN A 93 7.65 5.42 -1.46
CA ASN A 93 9.00 5.64 -1.00
C ASN A 93 9.23 4.86 0.29
N VAL A 94 10.03 3.80 0.25
CA VAL A 94 10.26 2.87 1.37
C VAL A 94 10.80 3.56 2.61
N GLU A 95 11.54 4.67 2.51
CA GLU A 95 12.03 5.36 3.71
C GLU A 95 10.93 6.10 4.47
N ARG A 96 9.89 6.55 3.75
CA ARG A 96 8.77 7.32 4.28
C ARG A 96 7.52 6.46 4.53
N ASP A 97 7.21 5.58 3.58
CA ASP A 97 5.93 4.89 3.45
C ASP A 97 6.00 3.43 3.94
N TYR A 98 7.06 3.03 4.64
CA TYR A 98 7.25 1.63 5.05
C TYR A 98 6.13 1.11 5.95
N SER A 99 5.55 1.96 6.80
CA SER A 99 4.42 1.56 7.66
C SER A 99 3.19 1.20 6.83
N LEU A 100 2.90 2.01 5.82
CA LEU A 100 1.79 1.78 4.91
C LEU A 100 1.98 0.50 4.09
N VAL A 101 3.17 0.31 3.51
CA VAL A 101 3.50 -0.91 2.77
C VAL A 101 3.41 -2.14 3.67
N ASP A 102 3.88 -2.07 4.93
CA ASP A 102 3.73 -3.16 5.89
C ASP A 102 2.27 -3.46 6.18
N GLY A 103 1.43 -2.43 6.29
CA GLY A 103 -0.02 -2.55 6.47
C GLY A 103 -0.68 -3.29 5.30
N ILE A 104 -0.37 -2.93 4.05
CA ILE A 104 -0.89 -3.61 2.85
C ILE A 104 -0.48 -5.08 2.84
N VAL A 105 0.80 -5.35 3.16
CA VAL A 105 1.33 -6.72 3.21
C VAL A 105 0.62 -7.56 4.28
N HIS A 106 0.37 -7.02 5.47
CA HIS A 106 -0.30 -7.75 6.56
C HIS A 106 -1.81 -7.91 6.34
N ALA A 107 -2.46 -6.86 5.87
CA ALA A 107 -3.90 -6.87 5.59
C ALA A 107 -4.25 -7.69 4.34
N ARG A 108 -3.27 -8.01 3.49
CA ARG A 108 -3.46 -8.65 2.17
C ARG A 108 -4.40 -7.86 1.27
N GLY A 109 -4.40 -6.55 1.42
CA GLY A 109 -5.27 -5.67 0.67
C GLY A 109 -5.29 -4.25 1.21
N PHE A 110 -6.02 -3.41 0.51
CA PHE A 110 -6.25 -2.02 0.88
C PHE A 110 -7.53 -1.52 0.22
N TRP A 111 -8.06 -0.42 0.73
CA TRP A 111 -9.16 0.30 0.12
C TRP A 111 -8.64 1.45 -0.73
N LEU A 112 -8.97 1.45 -2.02
CA LEU A 112 -8.55 2.45 -2.99
C LEU A 112 -9.65 3.49 -3.15
N ILE A 113 -9.31 4.75 -2.88
CA ILE A 113 -10.23 5.89 -2.93
C ILE A 113 -9.75 6.87 -4.00
N SER A 114 -10.68 7.32 -4.85
CA SER A 114 -10.42 8.45 -5.74
C SER A 114 -10.70 9.76 -5.01
N GLY A 115 -9.67 10.56 -4.76
CA GLY A 115 -9.80 11.81 -4.02
C GLY A 115 -8.53 12.65 -4.04
N LYS A 116 -8.56 13.81 -3.40
CA LYS A 116 -7.44 14.75 -3.36
C LYS A 116 -6.89 14.90 -1.95
N LYS A 117 -5.68 15.45 -1.87
CA LYS A 117 -5.07 15.79 -0.59
C LYS A 117 -5.98 16.73 0.21
N GLY A 118 -6.17 16.44 1.49
CA GLY A 118 -7.09 17.17 2.36
C GLY A 118 -8.53 16.63 2.35
N ASP A 119 -8.86 15.69 1.47
CA ASP A 119 -10.12 14.96 1.59
C ASP A 119 -10.04 14.01 2.80
N SER A 120 -11.05 14.05 3.66
CA SER A 120 -11.15 13.13 4.79
C SER A 120 -11.47 11.72 4.30
N THR A 121 -10.65 10.74 4.70
CA THR A 121 -10.90 9.31 4.45
C THR A 121 -12.27 8.89 5.00
N ALA A 122 -12.69 9.42 6.16
CA ALA A 122 -14.00 9.13 6.75
C ALA A 122 -15.16 9.60 5.85
N THR A 123 -15.02 10.76 5.19
CA THR A 123 -16.05 11.25 4.25
C THR A 123 -16.19 10.31 3.06
N HIS A 124 -15.07 9.81 2.54
CA HIS A 124 -15.09 8.86 1.44
C HIS A 124 -15.67 7.51 1.84
N VAL A 125 -15.37 7.01 3.06
CA VAL A 125 -16.02 5.81 3.65
C VAL A 125 -17.53 5.96 3.64
N MET A 126 -18.03 7.08 4.18
CA MET A 126 -19.47 7.34 4.24
C MET A 126 -20.12 7.48 2.86
N ALA A 127 -19.38 7.99 1.88
CA ALA A 127 -19.86 8.15 0.51
C ALA A 127 -19.76 6.87 -0.34
N GLY A 128 -19.06 5.83 0.13
CA GLY A 128 -18.82 4.61 -0.64
C GLY A 128 -17.88 4.80 -1.85
N ASN A 129 -17.07 5.86 -1.84
CA ASN A 129 -16.24 6.26 -2.98
C ASN A 129 -14.90 5.51 -3.05
N GLY A 130 -14.93 4.19 -3.00
CA GLY A 130 -13.71 3.40 -3.08
C GLY A 130 -13.96 1.91 -3.29
N ILE A 131 -12.90 1.23 -3.71
CA ILE A 131 -12.93 -0.20 -4.01
C ILE A 131 -11.90 -0.94 -3.17
N THR A 132 -12.25 -2.13 -2.71
CA THR A 132 -11.29 -3.01 -2.04
C THR A 132 -10.43 -3.71 -3.07
N ILE A 133 -9.12 -3.72 -2.84
CA ILE A 133 -8.14 -4.42 -3.65
C ILE A 133 -7.46 -5.48 -2.81
N GLU A 134 -7.54 -6.73 -3.24
CA GLU A 134 -6.79 -7.84 -2.62
C GLU A 134 -5.37 -7.90 -3.18
N VAL A 135 -4.39 -8.10 -2.29
CA VAL A 135 -2.97 -8.19 -2.63
C VAL A 135 -2.43 -9.52 -2.11
N PRO A 136 -2.42 -10.58 -2.94
CA PRO A 136 -1.95 -11.90 -2.52
C PRO A 136 -0.44 -11.94 -2.31
N ASP A 137 0.03 -12.82 -1.42
CA ASP A 137 1.46 -13.11 -1.30
C ASP A 137 1.92 -14.05 -2.42
N ILE A 138 2.49 -13.45 -3.46
CA ILE A 138 3.14 -14.15 -4.56
C ILE A 138 4.67 -14.21 -4.37
N GLY A 139 5.13 -14.32 -3.12
CA GLY A 139 6.54 -14.39 -2.76
C GLY A 139 7.17 -13.03 -2.44
N PHE A 140 6.36 -12.01 -2.14
CA PHE A 140 6.85 -10.68 -1.80
C PHE A 140 7.24 -10.56 -0.32
N ASP A 141 6.62 -11.33 0.57
CA ASP A 141 6.79 -11.20 2.02
C ASP A 141 8.24 -11.31 2.47
N GLY A 142 8.96 -12.36 2.05
CA GLY A 142 10.36 -12.55 2.45
C GLY A 142 11.27 -11.41 2.00
N PHE A 143 11.02 -10.88 0.80
CA PHE A 143 11.71 -9.70 0.29
C PHE A 143 11.36 -8.46 1.13
N TRP A 144 10.08 -8.25 1.41
CA TRP A 144 9.59 -7.13 2.20
C TRP A 144 10.20 -7.12 3.61
N GLN A 145 10.20 -8.26 4.31
CA GLN A 145 10.80 -8.36 5.65
C GLN A 145 12.28 -7.99 5.64
N SER A 146 13.05 -8.44 4.64
CA SER A 146 14.46 -8.06 4.54
C SER A 146 14.64 -6.58 4.22
N LEU A 147 13.79 -6.01 3.37
CA LEU A 147 13.86 -4.60 2.98
C LEU A 147 13.49 -3.69 4.16
N LEU A 148 12.37 -3.96 4.82
CA LEU A 148 11.89 -3.23 6.00
C LEU A 148 12.96 -3.19 7.11
N HIS A 149 13.54 -4.35 7.44
CA HIS A 149 14.61 -4.44 8.44
C HIS A 149 15.81 -3.56 8.08
N LYS A 150 16.26 -3.61 6.82
CA LYS A 150 17.38 -2.78 6.33
C LYS A 150 17.05 -1.29 6.41
N THR A 151 15.85 -0.90 6.01
CA THR A 151 15.38 0.50 6.04
C THR A 151 15.37 1.06 7.45
N ILE A 152 14.72 0.37 8.39
CA ILE A 152 14.63 0.82 9.79
C ILE A 152 16.00 0.79 10.45
N LYS A 153 16.82 -0.24 10.18
CA LYS A 153 18.19 -0.30 10.69
C LYS A 153 19.06 0.86 10.21
N ALA A 154 18.85 1.33 8.98
CA ALA A 154 19.56 2.51 8.47
C ALA A 154 19.20 3.79 9.24
N GLN A 155 17.94 3.94 9.68
CA GLN A 155 17.48 5.08 10.48
C GLN A 155 18.10 5.11 11.88
N TYR A 156 18.34 3.95 12.50
CA TYR A 156 18.96 3.84 13.83
C TYR A 156 20.49 3.78 13.80
N LYS A 157 21.14 3.92 12.64
CA LYS A 157 22.60 3.83 12.53
C LYS A 157 23.27 5.09 13.08
N THR A 158 23.49 5.12 14.38
CA THR A 158 24.23 6.19 15.08
C THR A 158 25.70 5.78 15.29
N LYS A 159 26.62 6.75 15.26
CA LYS A 159 28.04 6.48 15.56
C LYS A 159 28.18 6.10 17.04
N GLY A 160 28.74 4.93 17.31
CA GLY A 160 29.07 4.47 18.67
C GLY A 160 28.03 3.56 19.34
N GLU A 161 26.88 3.30 18.71
CA GLU A 161 25.90 2.34 19.26
C GLU A 161 26.27 0.89 18.94
N SER A 162 26.11 -0.01 19.91
CA SER A 162 26.45 -1.41 19.74
C SER A 162 25.46 -2.11 18.79
N ARG A 163 25.97 -3.05 17.97
CA ARG A 163 25.15 -3.83 17.03
C ARG A 163 23.92 -4.45 17.72
N LYS A 164 24.10 -5.02 18.91
CA LYS A 164 23.01 -5.65 19.68
C LYS A 164 21.89 -4.66 20.01
N ARG A 165 22.25 -3.42 20.41
CA ARG A 165 21.27 -2.39 20.76
C ARG A 165 20.53 -1.88 19.52
N THR A 166 21.22 -1.72 18.39
CA THR A 166 20.57 -1.37 17.12
C THR A 166 19.54 -2.44 16.70
N GLU A 167 19.91 -3.72 16.75
CA GLU A 167 18.99 -4.81 16.38
C GLU A 167 17.75 -4.86 17.29
N GLU A 168 17.93 -4.62 18.59
CA GLU A 168 16.80 -4.58 19.53
C GLU A 168 15.84 -3.44 19.22
N ARG A 169 16.36 -2.23 18.94
CA ARG A 169 15.53 -1.08 18.54
C ARG A 169 14.76 -1.35 17.25
N VAL A 170 15.40 -1.95 16.25
CA VAL A 170 14.74 -2.32 14.98
C VAL A 170 13.59 -3.28 15.24
N ARG A 171 13.81 -4.31 16.08
CA ARG A 171 12.75 -5.27 16.43
C ARG A 171 11.59 -4.59 17.15
N GLN A 172 11.87 -3.75 18.14
CA GLN A 172 10.86 -3.02 18.90
C GLN A 172 10.06 -2.05 18.02
N HIS A 173 10.72 -1.36 17.10
CA HIS A 173 10.05 -0.48 16.14
C HIS A 173 9.07 -1.25 15.26
N ILE A 174 9.52 -2.34 14.62
CA ILE A 174 8.66 -3.17 13.76
C ILE A 174 7.49 -3.74 14.57
N ALA A 175 7.76 -4.26 15.76
CA ALA A 175 6.72 -4.82 16.63
C ALA A 175 5.68 -3.77 17.03
N GLY A 176 6.11 -2.58 17.46
CA GLY A 176 5.23 -1.48 17.83
C GLY A 176 4.37 -1.00 16.66
N MET A 177 4.97 -0.81 15.49
CA MET A 177 4.25 -0.45 14.27
C MET A 177 3.16 -1.48 13.92
N ARG A 178 3.46 -2.78 14.02
CA ARG A 178 2.53 -3.86 13.71
C ARG A 178 1.41 -4.06 14.72
N GLN A 179 1.51 -3.49 15.93
CA GLN A 179 0.42 -3.54 16.89
C GLN A 179 -0.86 -2.89 16.35
N VAL A 180 -0.70 -1.85 15.51
CA VAL A 180 -1.82 -1.17 14.84
C VAL A 180 -2.61 -2.16 13.97
N TRP A 181 -1.92 -2.95 13.15
CA TRP A 181 -2.55 -3.88 12.20
C TRP A 181 -3.16 -5.14 12.85
N ASN A 182 -2.79 -5.43 14.10
CA ASN A 182 -3.32 -6.59 14.84
C ASN A 182 -4.64 -6.30 15.56
N HIS A 183 -5.12 -5.06 15.52
CA HIS A 183 -6.40 -4.71 16.13
C HIS A 183 -7.56 -5.25 15.29
N ARG A 184 -8.60 -5.74 15.96
CA ARG A 184 -9.84 -6.22 15.35
C ARG A 184 -11.01 -5.45 15.95
N GLN A 185 -11.91 -4.96 15.11
CA GLN A 185 -13.22 -4.50 15.56
C GLN A 185 -14.13 -5.72 15.59
N THR A 186 -14.47 -6.19 16.79
CA THR A 186 -15.45 -7.25 17.04
C THR A 186 -16.84 -6.65 17.22
#